data_AF-A0A2E7LLP5-F1
#
_entry.id   AF-A0A2E7LLP5-F1
#
_cell.length_a   1.000
_cell.length_b   1.000
_cell.length_c   1.000
_cell.angle_alpha   90.00
_cell.angle_beta   90.00
_cell.angle_gamma   90.00
#
_symmetry.space_group_name_H-M   'P 1'
#
loop_
_entity.id
_entity.type
_entity.pdbx_description
1 polymer ?
#
loop_
_entity_poly.entity_id
_entity_poly.type
_entity_poly.pdbx_seq_one_letter_code
_entity_poly.pdbx_strand_id
1 'polypeptide(L)'
;MKINLFGERNTGTNWLASLLERSGHTVDTQDKHLYRAKTSGHMRDPFDDPLNSAFPLNHKRYIEHYKLNDAKAVIYLCKNPLSWLKSMNRQPYHLHGLTEMIDGNPCNLLMDKFLRSKANEYSGTSTEFHSGVAVDQVGNYKNIIEIRNEKNKFFKGVAGLLTNCHVIRYEDLLFKTGETLSKLGLNIEDQPDKEYHTGYHPARRSMPKTFSEKNRKYYKDEEYLQEFSTEDKIFILNNLDIELEYWLGYDLHNFFK
;
A
#
# COMPACT_ATOMS: atom_id res chain seq x y z
N MET A 1 -20.44 -10.03 6.81
CA MET A 1 -19.59 -9.41 7.86
C MET A 1 -18.53 -8.56 7.18
N LYS A 2 -18.14 -7.44 7.80
CA LYS A 2 -17.22 -6.45 7.21
C LYS A 2 -15.77 -6.89 7.36
N ILE A 3 -14.98 -6.76 6.30
CA ILE A 3 -13.51 -6.87 6.31
C ILE A 3 -12.96 -5.46 6.12
N ASN A 4 -12.05 -5.03 7.00
CA ASN A 4 -11.32 -3.79 6.79
C ASN A 4 -9.98 -4.13 6.13
N LEU A 5 -9.73 -3.57 4.95
CA LEU A 5 -8.53 -3.81 4.17
C LEU A 5 -7.67 -2.55 4.09
N PHE A 6 -6.43 -2.71 4.52
CA PHE A 6 -5.38 -1.73 4.55
C PHE A 6 -4.19 -2.22 3.73
N GLY A 7 -3.34 -1.30 3.33
CA GLY A 7 -2.08 -1.61 2.68
C GLY A 7 -1.45 -0.34 2.16
N GLU A 8 -0.17 -0.42 1.85
CA GLU A 8 0.52 0.70 1.22
C GLU A 8 -0.02 0.88 -0.21
N ARG A 9 0.15 2.08 -0.79
CA ARG A 9 -0.15 2.30 -2.20
C ARG A 9 0.62 1.31 -3.06
N ASN A 10 0.05 0.87 -4.18
CA ASN A 10 0.68 -0.06 -5.13
C ASN A 10 1.05 -1.46 -4.57
N THR A 11 0.41 -1.90 -3.47
CA THR A 11 0.56 -3.25 -2.90
C THR A 11 -0.48 -4.25 -3.40
N GLY A 12 -1.45 -3.83 -4.21
CA GLY A 12 -2.51 -4.71 -4.72
C GLY A 12 -3.79 -4.74 -3.87
N THR A 13 -4.01 -3.75 -2.99
CA THR A 13 -5.23 -3.63 -2.16
C THR A 13 -6.52 -3.71 -2.99
N ASN A 14 -6.58 -3.05 -4.14
CA ASN A 14 -7.73 -3.13 -5.05
C ASN A 14 -7.98 -4.54 -5.58
N TRP A 15 -6.92 -5.30 -5.86
CA TRP A 15 -7.04 -6.68 -6.33
C TRP A 15 -7.59 -7.58 -5.23
N LEU A 16 -7.01 -7.51 -4.03
CA LEU A 16 -7.49 -8.27 -2.88
C LEU A 16 -8.94 -7.91 -2.51
N ALA A 17 -9.29 -6.62 -2.53
CA ALA A 17 -10.67 -6.19 -2.30
C ALA A 17 -11.65 -6.86 -3.26
N SER A 18 -11.34 -6.87 -4.56
CA SER A 18 -12.17 -7.53 -5.57
C SER A 18 -12.29 -9.04 -5.39
N LEU A 19 -11.21 -9.71 -4.97
CA LEU A 19 -11.26 -11.14 -4.67
C LEU A 19 -12.24 -11.42 -3.51
N LEU A 20 -12.08 -10.69 -2.42
CA LEU A 20 -12.93 -10.80 -1.23
C LEU A 20 -14.40 -10.46 -1.53
N GLU A 21 -14.66 -9.41 -2.32
CA GLU A 21 -16.01 -9.01 -2.73
C GLU A 21 -16.71 -10.08 -3.58
N ARG A 22 -15.98 -10.72 -4.51
CA ARG A 22 -16.52 -11.84 -5.32
C ARG A 22 -16.86 -13.06 -4.49
N SER A 23 -16.15 -13.27 -3.39
CA SER A 23 -16.46 -14.32 -2.41
C SER A 23 -17.60 -13.95 -1.44
N GLY A 24 -18.31 -12.85 -1.70
CA GLY A 24 -19.46 -12.42 -0.90
C GLY A 24 -19.11 -11.68 0.38
N HIS A 25 -17.87 -11.19 0.53
CA HIS A 25 -17.48 -10.36 1.66
C HIS A 25 -17.69 -8.87 1.38
N THR A 26 -18.12 -8.12 2.39
CA THR A 26 -18.14 -6.66 2.32
C THR A 26 -16.77 -6.12 2.70
N VAL A 27 -16.07 -5.50 1.76
CA VAL A 27 -14.73 -4.94 2.00
C VAL A 27 -14.80 -3.43 2.13
N ASP A 28 -14.24 -2.92 3.21
CA ASP A 28 -13.96 -1.51 3.39
C ASP A 28 -12.47 -1.27 3.13
N THR A 29 -12.18 -0.67 1.98
CA THR A 29 -10.85 -0.16 1.67
C THR A 29 -10.75 1.28 2.15
N GLN A 30 -9.78 1.55 3.03
CA GLN A 30 -9.61 2.89 3.60
C GLN A 30 -9.25 3.97 2.57
N ASP A 31 -8.73 3.56 1.41
CA ASP A 31 -8.58 4.42 0.23
C ASP A 31 -9.90 5.12 -0.17
N LYS A 32 -11.08 4.65 0.26
CA LYS A 32 -12.38 5.31 -0.01
C LYS A 32 -12.79 6.30 1.09
N HIS A 33 -12.33 6.11 2.33
CA HIS A 33 -12.76 6.90 3.49
C HIS A 33 -11.90 8.13 3.74
N LEU A 34 -10.61 8.08 3.37
CA LEU A 34 -9.71 9.24 3.40
C LEU A 34 -10.20 10.40 2.50
N TYR A 35 -10.90 10.08 1.41
CA TYR A 35 -11.38 11.09 0.45
C TYR A 35 -12.78 11.64 0.76
N ARG A 36 -13.59 10.96 1.58
CA ARG A 36 -14.98 11.36 1.87
C ARG A 36 -15.18 12.15 3.16
N ALA A 37 -14.18 12.21 4.04
CA ALA A 37 -14.31 12.88 5.34
C ALA A 37 -14.23 14.43 5.29
N LYS A 38 -13.94 15.01 4.12
CA LYS A 38 -13.84 16.48 3.95
C LYS A 38 -15.17 17.24 4.11
N THR A 39 -16.33 16.60 3.96
CA THR A 39 -17.61 17.32 4.08
C THR A 39 -18.16 17.41 5.52
N SER A 40 -17.54 16.76 6.50
CA SER A 40 -18.05 16.74 7.88
C SER A 40 -17.04 17.12 8.97
N GLY A 41 -15.89 17.71 8.64
CA GLY A 41 -14.91 18.17 9.66
C GLY A 41 -14.37 17.04 10.54
N HIS A 42 -14.37 15.79 10.04
CA HIS A 42 -13.91 14.62 10.76
C HIS A 42 -12.59 14.13 10.14
N MET A 43 -11.55 14.08 10.99
CA MET A 43 -10.20 13.54 10.81
C MET A 43 -9.64 13.36 9.39
N ARG A 44 -8.51 14.04 9.15
CA ARG A 44 -7.55 13.74 8.07
C ARG A 44 -7.05 12.30 8.21
N ASP A 45 -6.29 11.80 7.23
CA ASP A 45 -5.58 10.53 7.40
C ASP A 45 -4.94 10.48 8.81
N PRO A 46 -4.99 9.36 9.53
CA PRO A 46 -4.21 9.22 10.75
C PRO A 46 -2.71 9.45 10.51
N PHE A 47 -2.22 9.29 9.28
CA PHE A 47 -0.87 9.69 8.87
C PHE A 47 -0.69 11.21 8.74
N ASP A 48 -1.79 11.95 8.82
CA ASP A 48 -1.93 13.31 8.32
C ASP A 48 -2.14 14.43 9.36
N ASP A 49 -2.11 14.09 10.65
CA ASP A 49 -2.25 15.07 11.73
C ASP A 49 -0.89 15.38 12.40
N PRO A 50 -0.36 16.62 12.33
CA PRO A 50 0.83 17.03 13.07
C PRO A 50 0.72 16.92 14.61
N LEU A 51 -0.49 16.72 15.16
CA LEU A 51 -0.71 16.43 16.58
C LEU A 51 -0.40 14.97 16.97
N ASN A 52 0.13 14.14 16.04
CA ASN A 52 0.42 12.72 16.18
C ASN A 52 1.61 12.32 17.08
N SER A 53 2.19 13.22 17.87
CA SER A 53 3.31 12.87 18.76
C SER A 53 2.92 11.96 19.95
N ALA A 54 1.63 11.67 20.15
CA ALA A 54 1.11 10.76 21.18
C ALA A 54 0.65 9.39 20.59
N PHE A 55 1.61 8.63 20.06
CA PHE A 55 1.40 7.37 19.32
C PHE A 55 0.39 6.34 19.90
N PRO A 56 0.36 6.00 21.20
CA PRO A 56 -0.57 4.96 21.67
C PRO A 56 -2.04 5.40 21.78
N LEU A 57 -2.31 6.71 21.99
CA LEU A 57 -3.69 7.22 22.02
C LEU A 57 -4.33 7.17 20.62
N ASN A 58 -3.51 7.30 19.56
CA ASN A 58 -3.99 7.39 18.19
C ASN A 58 -4.37 6.02 17.63
N HIS A 59 -3.66 4.94 17.98
CA HIS A 59 -4.07 3.60 17.56
C HIS A 59 -5.44 3.19 18.14
N LYS A 60 -5.71 3.49 19.42
CA LYS A 60 -7.01 3.19 20.04
C LYS A 60 -8.15 3.97 19.39
N ARG A 61 -7.96 5.29 19.21
CA ARG A 61 -8.92 6.14 18.50
C ARG A 61 -9.17 5.67 17.08
N TYR A 62 -8.12 5.24 16.38
CA TYR A 62 -8.23 4.66 15.04
C TYR A 62 -9.09 3.39 15.03
N ILE A 63 -8.80 2.47 15.96
CA ILE A 63 -9.57 1.23 16.14
C ILE A 63 -11.05 1.51 16.42
N GLU A 64 -11.34 2.46 17.31
CA GLU A 64 -12.70 2.88 17.66
C GLU A 64 -13.42 3.53 16.47
N HIS A 65 -12.77 4.49 15.82
CA HIS A 65 -13.34 5.25 14.71
C HIS A 65 -13.77 4.34 13.55
N TYR A 66 -12.89 3.41 13.16
CA TYR A 66 -13.15 2.48 12.06
C TYR A 66 -13.84 1.18 12.50
N LYS A 67 -14.18 1.07 13.79
CA LYS A 67 -14.83 -0.10 14.40
C LYS A 67 -14.09 -1.40 14.06
N LEU A 68 -12.77 -1.38 14.22
CA LEU A 68 -11.91 -2.51 13.82
C LEU A 68 -12.13 -3.76 14.68
N ASN A 69 -12.54 -3.57 15.94
CA ASN A 69 -12.92 -4.66 16.85
C ASN A 69 -14.19 -5.40 16.39
N ASP A 70 -15.09 -4.73 15.66
CA ASP A 70 -16.33 -5.34 15.15
C ASP A 70 -16.13 -6.03 13.80
N ALA A 71 -14.94 -5.90 13.21
CA ALA A 71 -14.62 -6.45 11.91
C ALA A 71 -14.46 -7.97 11.99
N LYS A 72 -14.86 -8.68 10.93
CA LYS A 72 -14.53 -10.11 10.80
C LYS A 72 -13.02 -10.31 10.72
N ALA A 73 -12.35 -9.46 9.95
CA ALA A 73 -10.91 -9.45 9.78
C ALA A 73 -10.43 -8.03 9.48
N VAL A 74 -9.25 -7.71 9.99
CA VAL A 74 -8.49 -6.50 9.68
C VAL A 74 -7.25 -6.95 8.91
N ILE A 75 -7.20 -6.70 7.61
CA ILE A 75 -6.13 -7.21 6.75
C ILE A 75 -5.20 -6.06 6.38
N TYR A 76 -3.90 -6.28 6.50
CA TYR A 76 -2.86 -5.42 5.97
C TYR A 76 -2.10 -6.11 4.86
N LEU A 77 -2.20 -5.58 3.65
CA LEU A 77 -1.45 -6.05 2.50
C LEU A 77 -0.17 -5.24 2.37
N CYS A 78 0.96 -5.91 2.56
CA CYS A 78 2.30 -5.37 2.34
C CYS A 78 2.91 -5.98 1.10
N LYS A 79 3.95 -5.33 0.55
CA LYS A 79 4.68 -5.81 -0.62
C LYS A 79 6.18 -5.74 -0.33
N ASN A 80 6.97 -6.59 -1.00
CA ASN A 80 8.42 -6.53 -0.88
C ASN A 80 8.90 -5.08 -1.11
N PRO A 81 9.79 -4.52 -0.26
CA PRO A 81 10.13 -3.11 -0.31
C PRO A 81 10.70 -2.66 -1.65
N LEU A 82 11.55 -3.45 -2.32
CA LEU A 82 12.09 -3.10 -3.64
C LEU A 82 11.03 -3.20 -4.74
N SER A 83 10.23 -4.27 -4.70
CA SER A 83 9.08 -4.48 -5.59
C SER A 83 8.04 -3.36 -5.45
N TRP A 84 7.82 -2.89 -4.22
CA TRP A 84 6.96 -1.76 -3.88
C TRP A 84 7.54 -0.45 -4.41
N LEU A 85 8.82 -0.14 -4.12
CA LEU A 85 9.51 1.04 -4.64
C LEU A 85 9.45 1.11 -6.17
N LYS A 86 9.62 -0.03 -6.85
CA LYS A 86 9.48 -0.11 -8.31
C LYS A 86 8.06 0.19 -8.78
N SER A 87 7.06 -0.30 -8.07
CA SER A 87 5.66 -0.04 -8.37
C SER A 87 5.30 1.43 -8.13
N MET A 88 5.78 2.02 -7.03
CA MET A 88 5.65 3.44 -6.72
C MET A 88 6.37 4.34 -7.73
N ASN A 89 7.58 3.96 -8.16
CA ASN A 89 8.31 4.69 -9.21
C ASN A 89 7.55 4.69 -10.55
N ARG A 90 6.87 3.58 -10.88
CA ARG A 90 6.03 3.48 -12.09
C ARG A 90 4.74 4.29 -11.99
N GLN A 91 4.20 4.42 -10.78
CA GLN A 91 2.92 5.04 -10.50
C GLN A 91 3.00 5.88 -9.23
N PRO A 92 3.70 7.03 -9.25
CA PRO A 92 3.91 7.87 -8.08
C PRO A 92 2.66 8.73 -7.77
N TYR A 93 1.46 8.19 -7.99
CA TYR A 93 0.21 8.91 -7.78
C TYR A 93 0.15 9.47 -6.36
N HIS A 94 -0.16 10.76 -6.25
CA HIS A 94 -0.25 11.54 -4.99
C HIS A 94 1.08 11.78 -4.25
N LEU A 95 2.24 11.51 -4.88
CA LEU A 95 3.55 11.95 -4.41
C LEU A 95 4.01 13.18 -5.21
N HIS A 96 3.84 14.37 -4.65
CA HIS A 96 4.36 15.61 -5.24
C HIS A 96 5.80 15.88 -4.78
N GLY A 97 6.61 16.46 -5.67
CA GLY A 97 8.07 16.56 -5.52
C GLY A 97 8.84 15.37 -6.09
N LEU A 98 8.14 14.26 -6.35
CA LEU A 98 8.65 13.03 -6.97
C LEU A 98 8.17 12.85 -8.43
N THR A 99 7.57 13.88 -8.99
CA THR A 99 7.08 13.90 -10.37
C THR A 99 7.65 15.12 -11.06
N GLU A 100 8.62 14.91 -11.95
CA GLU A 100 8.84 15.87 -13.02
C GLU A 100 7.78 15.60 -14.08
N MET A 101 7.03 16.63 -14.44
CA MET A 101 6.15 16.61 -15.60
C MET A 101 7.04 16.78 -16.82
N ILE A 102 7.36 15.69 -17.52
CA ILE A 102 7.88 15.79 -18.88
C ILE A 102 6.67 15.62 -19.79
N ASP A 103 6.32 16.66 -20.55
CA ASP A 103 5.22 16.67 -21.52
C ASP A 103 3.84 16.25 -20.97
N GLY A 104 3.52 16.65 -19.73
CA GLY A 104 2.19 16.44 -19.16
C GLY A 104 1.89 15.01 -18.70
N ASN A 105 2.86 14.10 -18.76
CA ASN A 105 2.76 12.77 -18.18
C ASN A 105 3.60 12.68 -16.89
N PRO A 106 3.08 12.09 -15.80
CA PRO A 106 3.92 11.74 -14.66
C PRO A 106 4.94 10.70 -15.12
N CYS A 107 6.19 11.13 -15.34
CA CYS A 107 7.24 10.26 -15.81
C CYS A 107 7.80 9.40 -14.67
N ASN A 108 8.22 8.18 -15.04
CA ASN A 108 9.13 7.38 -14.25
C ASN A 108 10.41 8.20 -14.07
N LEU A 109 10.58 8.86 -12.92
CA LEU A 109 11.89 9.39 -12.55
C LEU A 109 12.90 8.25 -12.64
N LEU A 110 14.15 8.57 -13.01
CA LEU A 110 15.25 7.64 -12.81
C LEU A 110 15.21 7.13 -11.37
N MET A 111 15.45 5.83 -11.17
CA MET A 111 15.25 5.18 -9.87
C MET A 111 16.06 5.88 -8.77
N ASP A 112 17.31 6.24 -9.06
CA ASP A 112 18.20 6.96 -8.15
C ASP A 112 17.60 8.30 -7.66
N LYS A 113 17.04 9.08 -8.59
CA LYS A 113 16.40 10.37 -8.31
C LYS A 113 15.11 10.15 -7.54
N PHE A 114 14.31 9.17 -7.90
CA PHE A 114 13.09 8.82 -7.18
C PHE A 114 13.37 8.47 -5.71
N LEU A 115 14.37 7.63 -5.47
CA LEU A 115 14.72 7.18 -4.12
C LEU A 115 15.22 8.32 -3.23
N ARG A 116 15.99 9.25 -3.80
CA ARG A 116 16.68 10.31 -3.03
C ARG A 116 15.92 11.62 -2.97
N SER A 117 14.83 11.73 -3.73
CA SER A 117 14.00 12.93 -3.74
C SER A 117 13.13 12.98 -2.50
N LYS A 118 12.97 14.20 -1.99
CA LYS A 118 12.05 14.51 -0.89
C LYS A 118 10.63 14.10 -1.28
N ALA A 119 9.95 13.41 -0.38
CA ALA A 119 8.61 12.91 -0.60
C ALA A 119 7.63 13.69 0.29
N ASN A 120 6.64 14.33 -0.33
CA ASN A 120 5.55 14.96 0.40
C ASN A 120 4.25 14.20 0.13
N GLU A 121 3.56 13.82 1.20
CA GLU A 121 2.20 13.29 1.12
C GLU A 121 1.17 14.43 1.22
N TYR A 122 0.09 14.31 0.46
CA TYR A 122 -0.95 15.33 0.34
C TYR A 122 -2.35 14.73 0.54
N SER A 123 -3.17 15.36 1.38
CA SER A 123 -4.57 15.01 1.60
C SER A 123 -5.49 15.77 0.62
N GLY A 124 -5.51 15.35 -0.65
CA GLY A 124 -6.32 16.03 -1.68
C GLY A 124 -6.76 15.13 -2.83
N THR A 125 -7.91 15.45 -3.43
CA THR A 125 -8.33 14.82 -4.69
C THR A 125 -7.50 15.39 -5.84
N SER A 126 -7.25 14.60 -6.90
CA SER A 126 -6.57 15.10 -8.10
C SER A 126 -7.32 16.27 -8.75
N THR A 127 -8.63 16.38 -8.56
CA THR A 127 -9.49 17.48 -9.02
C THR A 127 -9.27 18.80 -8.28
N GLU A 128 -8.99 18.77 -6.98
CA GLU A 128 -8.64 19.96 -6.19
C GLU A 128 -7.27 20.52 -6.62
N PHE A 129 -6.37 19.63 -7.05
CA PHE A 129 -5.04 20.00 -7.53
C PHE A 129 -5.07 20.76 -8.87
N HIS A 130 -5.93 20.35 -9.81
CA HIS A 130 -6.09 21.05 -11.10
C HIS A 130 -6.84 22.39 -10.97
N SER A 131 -7.51 22.63 -9.84
CA SER A 131 -8.25 23.86 -9.57
C SER A 131 -7.46 24.88 -8.73
N GLY A 132 -6.19 24.61 -8.41
CA GLY A 132 -5.34 25.53 -7.66
C GLY A 132 -5.74 25.72 -6.19
N VAL A 133 -6.56 24.81 -5.66
CA VAL A 133 -6.94 24.83 -4.24
C VAL A 133 -5.75 24.34 -3.42
N ALA A 134 -5.37 25.09 -2.38
CA ALA A 134 -4.29 24.73 -1.48
C ALA A 134 -4.55 23.33 -0.88
N VAL A 135 -3.72 22.37 -1.25
CA VAL A 135 -3.74 21.04 -0.65
C VAL A 135 -2.80 21.11 0.55
N ASP A 136 -3.31 20.78 1.73
CA ASP A 136 -2.50 20.72 2.95
C ASP A 136 -1.35 19.73 2.71
N GLN A 137 -0.12 20.19 2.93
CA GLN A 137 1.05 19.31 3.02
C GLN A 137 1.00 18.59 4.33
N VAL A 138 1.22 17.29 4.27
CA VAL A 138 0.85 16.47 5.39
C VAL A 138 2.00 15.71 6.05
N GLY A 139 3.04 15.43 5.28
CA GLY A 139 4.29 14.96 5.80
C GLY A 139 5.44 15.53 5.00
N ASN A 140 6.53 15.83 5.70
CA ASN A 140 7.78 16.32 5.14
C ASN A 140 8.83 15.22 5.29
N TYR A 141 8.78 14.23 4.39
CA TYR A 141 9.64 13.06 4.45
C TYR A 141 10.88 13.28 3.58
N LYS A 142 12.05 12.87 4.10
CA LYS A 142 13.34 12.97 3.42
C LYS A 142 13.36 12.17 2.13
N ASN A 143 12.66 11.05 2.11
CA ASN A 143 12.54 10.17 0.95
C ASN A 143 11.29 9.28 1.05
N ILE A 144 11.01 8.55 -0.03
CA ILE A 144 9.86 7.65 -0.13
C ILE A 144 9.94 6.45 0.85
N ILE A 145 11.12 6.07 1.30
CA ILE A 145 11.31 4.95 2.23
C ILE A 145 10.86 5.36 3.64
N GLU A 146 11.07 6.61 4.02
CA GLU A 146 10.58 7.14 5.30
C GLU A 146 9.04 7.10 5.40
N ILE A 147 8.34 7.40 4.30
CA ILE A 147 6.87 7.25 4.21
C ILE A 147 6.47 5.80 4.51
N ARG A 148 7.15 4.83 3.88
CA ARG A 148 6.90 3.41 4.11
C ARG A 148 7.12 3.04 5.58
N ASN A 149 8.25 3.44 6.15
CA ASN A 149 8.58 3.13 7.54
C ASN A 149 7.50 3.65 8.51
N GLU A 150 7.11 4.92 8.37
CA GLU A 150 6.09 5.51 9.26
C GLU A 150 4.72 4.84 9.10
N LYS A 151 4.32 4.54 7.86
CA LYS A 151 3.06 3.82 7.59
C LYS A 151 3.03 2.42 8.18
N ASN A 152 4.09 1.66 7.95
CA ASN A 152 4.22 0.30 8.44
C ASN A 152 4.31 0.28 9.98
N LYS A 153 4.99 1.26 10.58
CA LYS A 153 5.17 1.37 12.03
C LYS A 153 3.86 1.69 12.75
N PHE A 154 3.08 2.64 12.23
CA PHE A 154 1.74 2.90 12.73
C PHE A 154 0.87 1.64 12.64
N PHE A 155 0.87 0.97 11.48
CA PHE A 155 0.04 -0.21 11.32
C PHE A 155 0.47 -1.35 12.24
N LYS A 156 1.77 -1.57 12.46
CA LYS A 156 2.29 -2.50 13.48
C LYS A 156 1.74 -2.19 14.87
N GLY A 157 1.64 -0.91 15.22
CA GLY A 157 1.03 -0.47 16.47
C GLY A 157 -0.47 -0.75 16.57
N VAL A 158 -1.23 -0.55 15.48
CA VAL A 158 -2.66 -0.92 15.40
C VAL A 158 -2.83 -2.44 15.50
N ALA A 159 -2.05 -3.20 14.75
CA ALA A 159 -2.08 -4.66 14.73
C ALA A 159 -1.80 -5.25 16.12
N GLY A 160 -0.87 -4.67 16.88
CA GLY A 160 -0.56 -5.08 18.25
C GLY A 160 -1.71 -4.92 19.26
N LEU A 161 -2.79 -4.21 18.89
CA LEU A 161 -3.97 -4.01 19.74
C LEU A 161 -5.19 -4.81 19.29
N LEU A 162 -5.09 -5.55 18.18
CA LEU A 162 -6.21 -6.28 17.57
C LEU A 162 -5.95 -7.78 17.57
N THR A 163 -6.95 -8.58 17.95
CA THR A 163 -6.87 -10.05 17.92
C THR A 163 -7.25 -10.64 16.56
N ASN A 164 -7.89 -9.85 15.69
CA ASN A 164 -8.41 -10.22 14.37
C ASN A 164 -7.62 -9.55 13.23
N CYS A 165 -6.35 -9.21 13.47
CA CYS A 165 -5.48 -8.56 12.49
C CYS A 165 -4.56 -9.56 11.78
N HIS A 166 -4.48 -9.45 10.46
CA HIS A 166 -3.67 -10.31 9.60
C HIS A 166 -2.79 -9.46 8.70
N VAL A 167 -1.48 -9.74 8.73
CA VAL A 167 -0.52 -9.19 7.77
C VAL A 167 -0.33 -10.20 6.65
N ILE A 168 -0.50 -9.76 5.41
CA ILE A 168 -0.38 -10.58 4.20
C ILE A 168 0.67 -9.96 3.30
N ARG A 169 1.54 -10.78 2.74
CA ARG A 169 2.48 -10.38 1.70
C ARG A 169 1.80 -10.48 0.33
N TYR A 170 2.01 -9.47 -0.49
CA TYR A 170 1.53 -9.43 -1.87
C TYR A 170 2.00 -10.65 -2.67
N GLU A 171 3.22 -11.11 -2.41
CA GLU A 171 3.82 -12.27 -3.08
C GLU A 171 3.09 -13.57 -2.72
N ASP A 172 2.71 -13.75 -1.44
CA ASP A 172 1.90 -14.90 -1.01
C ASP A 172 0.53 -14.86 -1.68
N LEU A 173 -0.10 -13.69 -1.74
CA LEU A 173 -1.35 -13.51 -2.45
C LEU A 173 -1.19 -13.78 -3.95
N LEU A 174 -0.09 -13.38 -4.58
CA LEU A 174 0.16 -13.53 -6.02
C LEU A 174 0.44 -14.98 -6.45
N PHE A 175 1.15 -15.74 -5.62
CA PHE A 175 1.63 -17.08 -5.98
C PHE A 175 0.87 -18.20 -5.27
N LYS A 176 0.19 -17.90 -4.16
CA LYS A 176 -0.50 -18.86 -3.29
C LYS A 176 -1.85 -18.32 -2.82
N THR A 177 -2.63 -17.77 -3.74
CA THR A 177 -3.91 -17.09 -3.45
C THR A 177 -4.82 -17.92 -2.55
N GLY A 178 -5.14 -19.16 -2.93
CA GLY A 178 -6.04 -20.03 -2.19
C GLY A 178 -5.54 -20.36 -0.77
N GLU A 179 -4.25 -20.68 -0.62
CA GLU A 179 -3.63 -20.94 0.68
C GLU A 179 -3.66 -19.70 1.57
N THR A 180 -3.31 -18.53 1.00
CA THR A 180 -3.26 -17.24 1.71
C THR A 180 -4.65 -16.85 2.21
N LEU A 181 -5.68 -17.00 1.39
CA LEU A 181 -7.05 -16.66 1.74
C LEU A 181 -7.66 -17.67 2.73
N SER A 182 -7.31 -18.95 2.61
CA SER A 182 -7.74 -19.99 3.56
C SER A 182 -7.23 -19.73 4.97
N LYS A 183 -6.01 -19.21 5.13
CA LYS A 183 -5.42 -18.81 6.42
C LYS A 183 -6.22 -17.71 7.14
N LEU A 184 -7.02 -16.94 6.41
CA LEU A 184 -7.88 -15.91 6.98
C LEU A 184 -9.23 -16.44 7.49
N GLY A 185 -9.48 -17.76 7.40
CA GLY A 185 -10.80 -18.33 7.69
C GLY A 185 -11.89 -17.79 6.74
N LEU A 186 -11.48 -17.39 5.55
CA LEU A 186 -12.36 -16.96 4.47
C LEU A 186 -12.51 -18.15 3.53
N ASN A 187 -13.67 -18.80 3.57
CA ASN A 187 -14.02 -19.88 2.65
C ASN A 187 -14.23 -19.28 1.26
N ILE A 188 -13.13 -19.06 0.57
CA ILE A 188 -13.12 -18.63 -0.82
C ILE A 188 -12.98 -19.91 -1.61
N GLU A 189 -14.05 -20.30 -2.30
CA GLU A 189 -13.97 -21.41 -3.25
C GLU A 189 -12.77 -21.13 -4.16
N ASP A 190 -11.84 -22.08 -4.18
CA ASP A 190 -10.68 -22.07 -5.05
C ASP A 190 -11.20 -22.27 -6.47
N GLN A 191 -11.67 -21.19 -7.10
CA GLN A 191 -11.92 -21.25 -8.52
C GLN A 191 -10.54 -21.28 -9.19
N PRO A 192 -10.23 -22.30 -9.99
CA PRO A 192 -8.88 -22.49 -10.48
C PRO A 192 -8.52 -21.39 -11.48
N ASP A 193 -7.62 -20.49 -11.05
CA ASP A 193 -6.69 -19.59 -11.78
C ASP A 193 -7.19 -18.78 -13.00
N LYS A 194 -8.08 -19.26 -13.87
CA LYS A 194 -8.41 -18.61 -15.15
C LYS A 194 -9.20 -17.30 -15.00
N GLU A 195 -9.97 -17.11 -13.92
CA GLU A 195 -10.81 -15.91 -13.73
C GLU A 195 -10.26 -14.90 -12.69
N TYR A 196 -9.32 -15.33 -11.83
CA TYR A 196 -8.72 -14.51 -10.74
C TYR A 196 -7.87 -13.36 -11.25
N HIS A 197 -7.48 -13.43 -12.52
CA HIS A 197 -6.58 -12.47 -13.13
C HIS A 197 -7.22 -11.11 -13.41
N THR A 198 -8.55 -10.98 -13.31
CA THR A 198 -9.24 -9.75 -13.66
C THR A 198 -9.15 -8.71 -12.53
N GLY A 199 -7.98 -8.08 -12.39
CA GLY A 199 -7.75 -6.96 -11.49
C GLY A 199 -8.70 -5.80 -11.83
N TYR A 200 -9.51 -5.40 -10.86
CA TYR A 200 -10.42 -4.27 -10.98
C TYR A 200 -9.64 -2.95 -10.95
N HIS A 201 -9.84 -2.10 -11.95
CA HIS A 201 -9.36 -0.72 -11.94
C HIS A 201 -10.57 0.21 -11.83
N PRO A 202 -10.82 0.88 -10.69
CA PRO A 202 -12.03 1.70 -10.51
C PRO A 202 -12.14 2.85 -11.53
N ALA A 203 -11.03 3.40 -12.01
CA ALA A 203 -11.02 4.50 -12.97
C ALA A 203 -11.23 4.11 -14.45
N ARG A 204 -11.18 2.82 -14.81
CA ARG A 204 -11.43 2.35 -16.18
C ARG A 204 -12.32 1.11 -16.14
N ARG A 205 -13.62 1.34 -16.03
CA ARG A 205 -14.69 0.32 -16.01
C ARG A 205 -14.70 -0.64 -17.22
N SER A 206 -13.85 -0.45 -18.24
CA SER A 206 -14.03 -1.10 -19.53
C SER A 206 -13.03 -2.20 -19.90
N MET A 207 -11.94 -2.47 -19.17
CA MET A 207 -11.20 -3.71 -19.40
C MET A 207 -10.52 -4.27 -18.15
N PRO A 208 -10.86 -5.50 -17.71
CA PRO A 208 -10.04 -6.20 -16.74
C PRO A 208 -8.67 -6.45 -17.37
N LYS A 209 -7.63 -5.83 -16.82
CA LYS A 209 -6.27 -6.23 -17.18
C LYS A 209 -6.01 -7.53 -16.43
N THR A 210 -5.97 -8.63 -17.17
CA THR A 210 -5.39 -9.86 -16.65
C THR A 210 -3.98 -9.55 -16.15
N PHE A 211 -3.66 -9.96 -14.92
CA PHE A 211 -2.27 -9.95 -14.49
C PHE A 211 -1.52 -10.88 -15.44
N SER A 212 -0.80 -10.31 -16.41
CA SER A 212 -0.21 -11.10 -17.47
C SER A 212 0.78 -12.10 -16.87
N GLU A 213 0.88 -13.29 -17.47
CA GLU A 213 1.87 -14.29 -17.05
C GLU A 213 3.29 -13.67 -17.03
N LYS A 214 3.55 -12.73 -17.96
CA LYS A 214 4.76 -11.91 -17.97
C LYS A 214 4.95 -11.11 -16.68
N ASN A 215 3.92 -10.40 -16.19
CA ASN A 215 4.02 -9.65 -14.94
C ASN A 215 4.18 -10.59 -13.74
N ARG A 216 3.50 -11.75 -13.75
CA ARG A 216 3.64 -12.75 -12.68
C ARG A 216 5.07 -13.29 -12.61
N LYS A 217 5.63 -13.68 -13.77
CA LYS A 217 7.03 -14.09 -13.92
C LYS A 217 8.00 -13.00 -13.44
N TYR A 218 7.78 -11.75 -13.84
CA TYR A 218 8.63 -10.61 -13.43
C TYR A 218 8.77 -10.48 -11.90
N TYR A 219 7.69 -10.69 -11.14
CA TYR A 219 7.76 -10.68 -9.67
C TYR A 219 8.28 -12.00 -9.10
N LYS A 220 7.97 -13.13 -9.73
CA LYS A 220 8.37 -14.47 -9.28
C LYS A 220 9.88 -14.67 -9.37
N ASP A 221 10.46 -14.23 -10.47
CA ASP A 221 11.88 -14.36 -10.80
C ASP A 221 12.68 -13.13 -10.33
N GLU A 222 12.02 -12.22 -9.59
CA GLU A 222 12.61 -11.02 -9.01
C GLU A 222 13.36 -10.13 -10.03
N GLU A 223 12.89 -10.10 -11.28
CA GLU A 223 13.50 -9.33 -12.38
C GLU A 223 13.60 -7.83 -12.04
N TYR A 224 12.72 -7.32 -11.17
CA TYR A 224 12.76 -5.95 -10.68
C TYR A 224 14.07 -5.59 -9.95
N LEU A 225 14.79 -6.56 -9.38
CA LEU A 225 16.05 -6.33 -8.67
C LEU A 225 17.18 -5.85 -9.60
N GLN A 226 17.07 -6.13 -10.90
CA GLN A 226 18.02 -5.69 -11.92
C GLN A 226 17.85 -4.21 -12.26
N GLU A 227 16.74 -3.59 -11.85
CA GLU A 227 16.44 -2.18 -12.09
C GLU A 227 17.03 -1.24 -11.01
N PHE A 228 17.72 -1.79 -10.02
CA PHE A 228 18.37 -1.04 -8.95
C PHE A 228 19.88 -1.16 -9.08
N SER A 229 20.58 -0.02 -9.09
CA SER A 229 22.03 0.00 -8.98
C SER A 229 22.50 -0.49 -7.61
N THR A 230 23.79 -0.80 -7.45
CA THR A 230 24.37 -1.15 -6.16
C THR A 230 24.20 -0.01 -5.14
N GLU A 231 24.34 1.24 -5.60
CA GLU A 231 24.20 2.44 -4.79
C GLU A 231 22.75 2.67 -4.34
N ASP A 232 21.78 2.33 -5.19
CA ASP A 232 20.35 2.37 -4.84
C ASP A 232 20.04 1.34 -3.76
N LYS A 233 20.55 0.13 -3.93
CA LYS A 233 20.40 -0.98 -2.99
C LYS A 233 20.96 -0.64 -1.60
N ILE A 234 22.17 -0.08 -1.55
CA ILE A 234 22.80 0.41 -0.31
C ILE A 234 21.96 1.54 0.31
N PHE A 235 21.50 2.50 -0.50
CA PHE A 235 20.67 3.59 0.00
C PHE A 235 19.35 3.08 0.59
N ILE A 236 18.69 2.12 -0.07
CA ILE A 236 17.45 1.52 0.42
C ILE A 236 17.69 0.87 1.78
N LEU A 237 18.70 0.01 1.89
CA LEU A 237 19.04 -0.65 3.15
C LEU A 237 19.31 0.33 4.30
N ASN A 238 20.06 1.40 4.03
CA ASN A 238 20.41 2.38 5.06
C ASN A 238 19.23 3.23 5.55
N ASN A 239 18.12 3.25 4.80
CA ASN A 239 16.94 4.05 5.15
C ASN A 239 15.74 3.20 5.57
N LEU A 240 15.77 1.90 5.37
CA LEU A 240 14.65 1.00 5.66
C LEU A 240 14.73 0.48 7.09
N ASP A 241 13.59 0.41 7.77
CA ASP A 241 13.51 -0.19 9.11
C ASP A 241 13.51 -1.73 8.99
N ILE A 242 14.69 -2.33 9.14
CA ILE A 242 14.89 -3.77 8.92
C ILE A 242 14.06 -4.64 9.90
N GLU A 243 13.90 -4.20 11.15
CA GLU A 243 13.09 -4.93 12.13
C GLU A 243 11.60 -4.91 11.76
N LEU A 244 11.14 -3.79 11.20
CA LEU A 244 9.79 -3.64 10.71
C LEU A 244 9.53 -4.51 9.47
N GLU A 245 10.47 -4.57 8.53
CA GLU A 245 10.37 -5.45 7.36
C GLU A 245 10.38 -6.94 7.74
N TYR A 246 11.20 -7.32 8.73
CA TYR A 246 11.15 -8.67 9.28
C TYR A 246 9.79 -8.99 9.89
N TRP A 247 9.18 -8.05 10.61
CA TRP A 247 7.80 -8.19 11.12
C TRP A 247 6.76 -8.35 10.01
N LEU A 248 6.96 -7.68 8.86
CA LEU A 248 6.13 -7.85 7.65
C LEU A 248 6.38 -9.19 6.92
N GLY A 249 7.36 -9.97 7.37
CA GLY A 249 7.72 -11.25 6.77
C GLY A 249 8.71 -11.16 5.60
N TYR A 250 9.50 -10.08 5.54
CA TYR A 250 10.58 -9.91 4.58
C TYR A 250 11.95 -10.04 5.27
N ASP A 251 12.71 -11.07 4.89
CA ASP A 251 14.11 -11.22 5.29
C ASP A 251 15.01 -10.57 4.23
N LEU A 252 15.55 -9.40 4.56
CA LEU A 252 16.38 -8.62 3.64
C LEU A 252 17.87 -9.01 3.65
N HIS A 253 18.28 -9.93 4.54
CA HIS A 253 19.69 -10.34 4.63
C HIS A 253 20.19 -11.08 3.38
N ASN A 254 19.27 -11.67 2.60
CA ASN A 254 19.61 -12.41 1.39
C ASN A 254 19.52 -11.57 0.10
N PHE A 255 19.05 -10.33 0.17
CA PHE A 255 18.79 -9.51 -1.03
C PHE A 255 20.06 -9.02 -1.75
N PHE A 256 21.21 -9.14 -1.10
CA PHE A 256 22.48 -8.55 -1.57
C PHE A 256 23.64 -9.55 -1.55
N LYS A 257 23.35 -10.85 -1.48
CA LYS A 257 24.30 -11.92 -1.80
C LYS A 257 24.41 -12.08 -3.31
#